data_AF-D5E601-F1
#
_entry.id   AF-D5E601-F1
#
_cell.length_a   1.000
_cell.length_b   1.000
_cell.length_c   1.000
_cell.angle_alpha   90.00
_cell.angle_beta   90.00
_cell.angle_gamma   90.00
#
_symmetry.space_group_name_H-M   'P 1'
#
loop_
_entity.id
_entity.type
_entity.pdbx_description
1 polymer ?
#
loop_
_entity_poly.entity_id
_entity_poly.type
_entity_poly.pdbx_seq_one_letter_code
_entity_poly.pdbx_strand_id
1 'polypeptide(L)'
;MNIIDKIIKVYEIVGQTKQDTERTTNILIIFFGIAFLIIGIASFFLYPKQKRKMIQYKKEQLEEYYINHPKNKGCSYEASGLFVPGWQRMKYNIPIFVGMTFCIIGVFMIVAKISNIF
;
A
#
# COMPACT_ATOMS: atom_id res chain seq x y z
N MET A 1 7.69 56.83 10.04
CA MET A 1 7.37 55.74 9.09
C MET A 1 6.01 56.05 8.49
N ASN A 2 5.94 56.22 7.18
CA ASN A 2 4.74 56.68 6.49
C ASN A 2 3.71 55.53 6.41
N ILE A 3 2.42 55.83 6.23
CA ILE A 3 1.37 54.80 6.13
C ILE A 3 1.65 53.84 4.96
N ILE A 4 2.22 54.37 3.88
CA ILE A 4 2.63 53.62 2.70
C ILE A 4 3.70 52.57 3.03
N ASP A 5 4.71 52.92 3.84
CA ASP A 5 5.78 52.01 4.24
C ASP A 5 5.25 50.82 5.05
N LYS A 6 4.26 51.07 5.92
CA LYS A 6 3.58 50.00 6.68
C LYS A 6 2.84 49.04 5.76
N ILE A 7 2.14 49.56 4.74
CA ILE A 7 1.39 48.76 3.79
C ILE A 7 2.33 47.86 2.98
N ILE A 8 3.45 48.40 2.47
CA ILE A 8 4.46 47.64 1.72
C ILE A 8 5.00 46.48 2.56
N LYS A 9 5.37 46.77 3.82
CA LYS A 9 5.90 45.75 4.74
C LYS A 9 4.89 44.63 5.02
N VAL A 10 3.60 44.95 5.11
CA VAL A 10 2.55 43.93 5.26
C VAL A 10 2.45 43.05 4.01
N TYR A 11 2.49 43.63 2.80
CA TYR A 11 2.48 42.85 1.55
C TYR A 11 3.69 41.92 1.43
N GLU A 12 4.88 42.38 1.83
CA GLU A 12 6.09 41.54 1.84
C GLU A 12 5.96 40.35 2.80
N ILE A 13 5.48 40.57 4.02
CA ILE A 13 5.26 39.50 5.02
C ILE A 13 4.22 38.50 4.52
N VAL A 14 3.12 38.98 3.95
CA VAL A 14 2.07 38.11 3.37
C VAL A 14 2.62 37.32 2.17
N GLY A 15 3.49 37.91 1.36
CA GLY A 15 4.18 37.22 0.26
C GLY A 15 5.09 36.10 0.78
N GLN A 16 5.95 36.42 1.76
CA GLN A 16 6.88 35.44 2.36
C GLN A 16 6.14 34.27 3.01
N THR A 17 5.09 34.54 3.79
CA THR A 17 4.31 33.49 4.45
C THR A 17 3.64 32.54 3.46
N LYS A 18 3.13 33.04 2.33
CA LYS A 18 2.58 32.19 1.27
C LYS A 18 3.64 31.29 0.65
N GLN A 19 4.81 31.85 0.33
CA GLN A 19 5.92 31.12 -0.27
C GLN A 19 6.45 30.02 0.66
N ASP A 20 6.58 30.32 1.96
CA ASP A 20 7.04 29.35 2.96
C ASP A 20 6.02 28.22 3.17
N THR A 21 4.72 28.55 3.14
CA THR A 21 3.64 27.56 3.23
C THR A 21 3.67 26.63 2.03
N GLU A 22 3.79 27.17 0.82
CA GLU A 22 3.86 26.38 -0.42
C GLU A 22 5.08 25.44 -0.41
N ARG A 23 6.25 25.97 -0.03
CA ARG A 23 7.48 25.18 0.09
C ARG A 23 7.32 24.03 1.08
N THR A 24 6.71 24.29 2.23
CA THR A 24 6.47 23.28 3.26
C THR A 24 5.52 22.20 2.77
N THR A 25 4.40 22.58 2.15
CA THR A 25 3.45 21.63 1.57
C THR A 25 4.12 20.74 0.51
N ASN A 26 4.96 21.31 -0.36
CA ASN A 26 5.67 20.55 -1.38
C ASN A 26 6.61 19.50 -0.76
N ILE A 27 7.36 19.88 0.28
CA ILE A 27 8.24 18.95 1.01
C ILE A 27 7.43 17.84 1.66
N LEU A 28 6.31 18.17 2.29
CA LEU A 28 5.43 17.18 2.94
C LEU A 28 4.86 16.18 1.94
N ILE A 29 4.40 16.62 0.77
CA ILE A 29 3.87 15.72 -0.27
C ILE A 29 4.94 14.72 -0.72
N ILE A 30 6.16 15.19 -0.98
CA ILE A 30 7.27 14.32 -1.37
C ILE A 30 7.62 13.34 -0.24
N PHE A 31 7.70 13.83 0.99
CA PHE A 31 7.97 12.99 2.16
C PHE A 31 6.92 11.88 2.34
N PHE A 32 5.63 12.22 2.26
CA PHE A 32 4.55 11.22 2.33
C PHE A 32 4.60 10.25 1.15
N GLY A 33 4.88 10.73 -0.06
CA GLY A 33 5.07 9.88 -1.24
C GLY A 33 6.16 8.82 -1.02
N ILE A 34 7.31 9.24 -0.50
CA ILE A 34 8.42 8.32 -0.15
C ILE A 34 8.01 7.36 0.96
N ALA A 35 7.33 7.84 2.01
CA ALA A 35 6.86 7.00 3.11
C ALA A 35 5.89 5.90 2.60
N PHE A 36 4.97 6.25 1.71
CA PHE A 36 4.07 5.27 1.07
C PHE A 36 4.83 4.25 0.22
N LEU A 37 5.86 4.67 -0.53
CA LEU A 37 6.70 3.72 -1.27
C LEU A 37 7.40 2.74 -0.32
N ILE A 38 7.95 3.21 0.79
CA ILE A 38 8.62 2.36 1.79
C ILE A 38 7.64 1.34 2.38
N ILE A 39 6.44 1.79 2.78
CA ILE A 39 5.40 0.90 3.32
C ILE A 39 4.93 -0.10 2.26
N GLY A 40 4.76 0.33 1.02
CA GLY A 40 4.37 -0.51 -0.11
C GLY A 40 5.39 -1.62 -0.36
N ILE A 41 6.66 -1.25 -0.44
CA ILE A 41 7.79 -2.19 -0.60
C ILE A 41 7.88 -3.14 0.60
N ALA A 42 7.80 -2.61 1.83
CA ALA A 42 7.81 -3.41 3.06
C ALA A 42 6.71 -4.47 3.08
N SER A 43 5.53 -4.16 2.53
CA SER A 43 4.40 -5.08 2.47
C SER A 43 4.68 -6.32 1.60
N PHE A 44 5.45 -6.19 0.51
CA PHE A 44 5.82 -7.34 -0.32
C PHE A 44 6.70 -8.35 0.42
N PHE A 45 7.54 -7.91 1.36
CA PHE A 45 8.34 -8.81 2.20
C PHE A 45 7.48 -9.71 3.11
N LEU A 46 6.23 -9.33 3.39
CA LEU A 46 5.29 -10.15 4.15
C LEU A 46 4.61 -11.24 3.30
N TYR A 47 4.66 -11.14 1.97
CA TYR A 47 3.97 -12.07 1.07
C TYR A 47 4.44 -13.52 1.19
N PRO A 48 5.76 -13.85 1.25
CA PRO A 48 6.21 -15.23 1.41
C PRO A 48 5.64 -15.90 2.67
N LYS A 49 5.49 -15.14 3.76
CA LYS A 49 4.90 -15.63 5.02
C LYS A 49 3.42 -15.99 4.83
N GLN A 50 2.65 -15.17 4.10
CA GLN A 50 1.25 -15.47 3.81
C GLN A 50 1.09 -16.63 2.83
N LYS A 51 1.96 -16.74 1.82
CA LYS A 51 1.98 -17.87 0.89
C LYS A 51 2.17 -19.21 1.61
N ARG A 52 3.06 -19.26 2.62
CA ARG A 52 3.23 -20.45 3.47
C ARG A 52 1.95 -20.82 4.21
N LYS A 53 1.23 -19.83 4.77
CA LYS A 53 -0.06 -20.06 5.45
C LYS A 53 -1.13 -20.59 4.50
N MET A 54 -1.15 -20.12 3.26
CA MET A 54 -2.08 -20.64 2.24
C MET A 54 -1.79 -22.11 1.90
N ILE A 55 -0.51 -22.49 1.79
CA ILE A 55 -0.11 -23.88 1.57
C ILE A 55 -0.55 -24.75 2.75
N GLN A 56 -0.34 -24.26 3.97
CA GLN A 56 -0.77 -24.99 5.17
C GLN A 56 -2.29 -25.18 5.21
N TYR A 57 -3.07 -24.13 4.91
CA TYR A 57 -4.53 -24.23 4.81
C TYR A 57 -4.99 -25.27 3.80
N LYS A 58 -4.34 -25.34 2.63
CA LYS A 58 -4.62 -26.39 1.64
C LYS A 58 -4.33 -27.79 2.16
N LYS A 59 -3.25 -27.97 2.94
CA LYS A 59 -2.91 -29.26 3.55
C LYS A 59 -3.96 -29.69 4.57
N GLU A 60 -4.37 -28.77 5.45
CA GLU A 60 -5.42 -29.01 6.46
C GLU A 60 -6.74 -29.43 5.80
N GLN A 61 -7.16 -28.74 4.73
CA GLN A 61 -8.34 -29.14 3.95
C GLN A 61 -8.21 -30.53 3.32
N LEU A 62 -7.01 -30.89 2.85
CA LEU A 62 -6.77 -32.19 2.22
C LEU A 62 -6.77 -33.33 3.26
N GLU A 63 -6.21 -33.09 4.44
CA GLU A 63 -6.24 -34.03 5.57
C GLU A 63 -7.68 -34.32 6.00
N GLU A 64 -8.51 -33.28 6.14
CA GLU A 64 -9.93 -33.42 6.45
C GLU A 64 -10.69 -34.18 5.35
N TYR A 65 -10.35 -33.92 4.09
CA TYR A 65 -10.91 -34.66 2.96
C TYR A 65 -10.59 -36.15 3.03
N TYR A 66 -9.36 -36.53 3.40
CA TYR A 66 -8.95 -37.93 3.54
C TYR A 66 -9.65 -38.67 4.69
N ILE A 67 -9.98 -37.97 5.76
CA ILE A 67 -10.75 -38.53 6.88
C ILE A 67 -12.16 -38.89 6.38
N ASN A 68 -12.78 -38.00 5.61
CA ASN A 68 -14.13 -38.18 5.08
C ASN A 68 -14.20 -39.13 3.87
N HIS A 69 -13.10 -39.28 3.12
CA HIS A 69 -13.01 -40.11 1.92
C HIS A 69 -11.81 -41.05 1.99
N PRO A 70 -11.86 -42.09 2.86
CA PRO A 70 -10.70 -42.95 3.11
C PRO A 70 -10.25 -43.78 1.89
N LYS A 71 -11.12 -43.96 0.88
CA LYS A 71 -10.78 -44.63 -0.39
C LYS A 71 -9.91 -43.77 -1.32
N ASN A 72 -9.87 -42.45 -1.09
CA ASN A 72 -9.14 -41.48 -1.91
C ASN A 72 -7.86 -40.99 -1.22
N LYS A 73 -7.34 -41.73 -0.25
CA LYS A 73 -6.07 -41.41 0.44
C LYS A 73 -4.94 -41.36 -0.59
N GLY A 74 -4.32 -40.18 -0.72
CA GLY A 74 -3.21 -39.94 -1.65
C GLY A 74 -3.58 -39.13 -2.89
N CYS A 75 -4.84 -38.71 -3.08
CA CYS A 75 -5.17 -37.77 -4.16
C CYS A 75 -4.57 -36.39 -3.90
N SER A 76 -4.02 -35.72 -4.91
CA SER A 76 -3.54 -34.34 -4.75
C SER A 76 -4.70 -33.37 -4.44
N TYR A 77 -4.37 -32.20 -3.90
CA TYR A 77 -5.35 -31.14 -3.64
C TYR A 77 -6.07 -30.71 -4.93
N GLU A 78 -5.37 -30.73 -6.05
CA GLU A 78 -5.92 -30.41 -7.37
C GLU A 78 -6.87 -31.51 -7.87
N ALA A 79 -6.60 -32.77 -7.54
CA ALA A 79 -7.42 -33.91 -7.93
C ALA A 79 -8.64 -34.13 -7.02
N SER A 80 -8.63 -33.63 -5.78
CA SER A 80 -9.75 -33.75 -4.84
C SER A 80 -10.92 -32.81 -5.13
N GLY A 81 -10.76 -31.88 -6.09
CA GLY A 81 -11.77 -30.86 -6.40
C GLY A 81 -11.93 -29.79 -5.31
N LEU A 82 -11.05 -29.78 -4.30
CA LEU A 82 -11.04 -28.77 -3.25
C LEU A 82 -10.60 -27.42 -3.83
N PHE A 83 -11.16 -26.36 -3.27
CA PHE A 83 -10.77 -25.00 -3.61
C PHE A 83 -10.62 -24.14 -2.36
N VAL A 84 -9.73 -23.15 -2.47
CA VAL A 84 -9.57 -22.13 -1.44
C VAL A 84 -10.70 -21.10 -1.63
N PRO A 85 -11.54 -20.85 -0.62
CA PRO A 85 -12.61 -19.86 -0.72
C PRO A 85 -12.09 -18.48 -1.12
N GLY A 86 -12.92 -17.70 -1.83
CA GLY A 86 -12.55 -16.37 -2.35
C GLY A 86 -12.00 -15.44 -1.26
N TRP A 87 -12.68 -15.36 -0.12
CA TRP A 87 -12.24 -14.56 1.04
C TRP A 87 -10.87 -14.99 1.57
N GLN A 88 -10.60 -16.29 1.60
CA GLN A 88 -9.35 -16.83 2.10
C GLN A 88 -8.19 -16.55 1.12
N ARG A 89 -8.44 -16.62 -0.19
CA ARG A 89 -7.49 -16.16 -1.22
C ARG A 89 -7.19 -14.67 -1.10
N MET A 90 -8.21 -13.84 -0.83
CA MET A 90 -8.02 -12.42 -0.62
C MET A 90 -7.12 -12.18 0.59
N LYS A 91 -7.42 -12.80 1.74
CA LYS A 91 -6.65 -12.70 2.99
C LYS A 91 -5.14 -12.96 2.78
N TYR A 92 -4.78 -14.00 2.03
CA TYR A 92 -3.37 -14.34 1.81
C TYR A 92 -2.67 -13.44 0.77
N ASN A 93 -3.44 -12.79 -0.11
CA ASN A 93 -2.91 -11.84 -1.10
C ASN A 93 -2.95 -10.38 -0.63
N ILE A 94 -3.53 -10.08 0.54
CA ILE A 94 -3.57 -8.72 1.14
C ILE A 94 -2.22 -7.99 1.03
N PRO A 95 -1.06 -8.57 1.38
CA PRO A 95 0.20 -7.84 1.32
C PRO A 95 0.57 -7.36 -0.08
N ILE A 96 0.19 -8.09 -1.13
CA ILE A 96 0.40 -7.68 -2.52
C ILE A 96 -0.52 -6.52 -2.87
N PHE A 97 -1.81 -6.62 -2.55
CA PHE A 97 -2.78 -5.56 -2.83
C PHE A 97 -2.42 -4.26 -2.11
N VAL A 98 -2.10 -4.37 -0.81
CA VAL A 98 -1.67 -3.24 0.02
C VAL A 98 -0.36 -2.66 -0.51
N GLY A 99 0.62 -3.52 -0.81
CA GLY A 99 1.91 -3.12 -1.37
C GLY A 99 1.76 -2.32 -2.66
N MET A 100 1.00 -2.87 -3.61
CA MET A 100 0.75 -2.25 -4.91
C MET A 100 -0.01 -0.94 -4.77
N THR A 101 -1.04 -0.89 -3.92
CA THR A 101 -1.84 0.33 -3.69
C THR A 101 -0.98 1.46 -3.14
N PHE A 102 -0.17 1.19 -2.12
CA PHE A 102 0.73 2.20 -1.56
C PHE A 102 1.83 2.62 -2.53
N CYS A 103 2.34 1.70 -3.35
CA CYS A 103 3.28 2.07 -4.40
C CYS A 103 2.65 3.02 -5.43
N ILE A 104 1.44 2.72 -5.91
CA ILE A 104 0.73 3.57 -6.88
C ILE A 104 0.47 4.95 -6.29
N ILE A 105 -0.02 5.03 -5.05
CA ILE A 105 -0.26 6.31 -4.35
C ILE A 105 1.04 7.09 -4.20
N GLY A 106 2.12 6.44 -3.74
CA GLY A 106 3.42 7.08 -3.54
C GLY A 106 4.02 7.64 -4.83
N VAL A 107 4.00 6.85 -5.91
CA VAL A 107 4.44 7.30 -7.25
C VAL A 107 3.58 8.47 -7.72
N PHE A 108 2.26 8.36 -7.60
CA PHE A 108 1.34 9.40 -8.05
C PHE A 108 1.60 10.73 -7.33
N MET A 109 1.76 10.73 -6.00
CA MET A 109 2.05 11.94 -5.23
C MET A 109 3.36 12.62 -5.67
N ILE A 110 4.42 11.84 -5.88
CA ILE A 110 5.72 12.35 -6.30
C ILE A 110 5.64 12.91 -7.73
N VAL A 111 5.08 12.14 -8.66
CA VAL A 111 4.98 12.54 -10.07
C VAL A 111 4.06 13.74 -10.25
N ALA A 112 2.91 13.77 -9.58
CA ALA A 112 1.99 14.90 -9.63
C ALA A 112 2.67 16.19 -9.17
N LYS A 113 3.45 16.12 -8.08
CA LYS A 113 4.20 17.27 -7.57
C LYS A 113 5.34 17.70 -8.50
N ILE A 114 6.14 16.77 -9.02
CA ILE A 114 7.26 17.09 -9.93
C ILE A 114 6.74 17.66 -11.26
N SER A 115 5.64 17.12 -11.77
CA SER A 115 5.09 17.50 -13.07
C SER A 115 4.19 18.74 -12.99
N ASN A 116 4.03 19.35 -11.81
CA ASN A 116 3.08 20.43 -11.53
C ASN A 116 1.66 20.12 -12.04
N ILE A 117 1.25 18.85 -11.96
CA ILE A 117 -0.10 18.42 -12.34
C ILE A 117 -1.11 18.92 -11.28
N PHE A 118 -0.64 19.28 -10.08
CA PHE A 118 -1.34 19.99 -9.00
C PHE A 118 -0.33 20.80 -8.16
#